data_AF-A0A017SLC8-F1
#
_entry.id   AF-A0A017SLC8-F1
#
_cell.length_a   1.000
_cell.length_b   1.000
_cell.length_c   1.000
_cell.angle_alpha   90.00
_cell.angle_beta   90.00
_cell.angle_gamma   90.00
#
_symmetry.space_group_name_H-M   'P 1'
#
loop_
_entity.id
_entity.type
_entity.pdbx_description
1 polymer ?
#
loop_
_entity_poly.entity_id
_entity_poly.type
_entity_poly.pdbx_seq_one_letter_code
_entity_poly.pdbx_strand_id
1 'polypeptide(L)'
;MTTSSPHVRYISECLKLAEKSPPRPTNFRVGAILLSRKASSSDDATQDDQILSTGYTMELTGNTHAEQCCFSNYAAVHSVPEDRVAEVLPSSDPDRKLVMYVTMEPCGKRLSGNAPCVQRIINTRSDGRGGIQKVYFGVKEPGTFVEGSEGCKMLDAAGIEWEVVRGLEKEILSVATAGHENSEEEVKAALADYGTNVDDISPEERQRQEQQPRNPKKRMMEGLI
;
A
#
# COMPACT_ATOMS: atom_id res chain seq x y z
N MET A 1 -6.82 -25.82 -3.72
CA MET A 1 -5.81 -25.07 -2.93
C MET A 1 -5.81 -23.66 -3.48
N THR A 2 -6.39 -22.70 -2.77
CA THR A 2 -6.33 -21.29 -3.15
C THR A 2 -4.87 -20.86 -3.02
N THR A 3 -4.19 -20.66 -4.15
CA THR A 3 -2.83 -20.14 -4.18
C THR A 3 -2.86 -18.74 -3.61
N SER A 4 -2.30 -18.55 -2.42
CA SER A 4 -2.16 -17.24 -1.79
C SER A 4 -1.49 -16.27 -2.77
N SER A 5 -2.03 -15.05 -2.90
CA SER A 5 -1.47 -14.04 -3.80
C SER A 5 0.03 -13.84 -3.51
N PRO A 6 0.91 -13.75 -4.52
CA PRO A 6 2.33 -13.52 -4.29
C PRO A 6 2.60 -12.21 -3.54
N HIS A 7 1.62 -11.30 -3.50
CA HIS A 7 1.68 -10.03 -2.76
C HIS A 7 1.56 -10.21 -1.24
N VAL A 8 0.98 -11.31 -0.75
CA VAL A 8 0.83 -11.60 0.69
C VAL A 8 2.18 -11.63 1.40
N ARG A 9 3.25 -12.09 0.72
CA ARG A 9 4.60 -12.10 1.31
C ARG A 9 5.12 -10.69 1.61
N TYR A 10 4.84 -9.72 0.75
CA TYR A 10 5.27 -8.34 0.93
C TYR A 10 4.47 -7.65 2.03
N ILE A 11 3.16 -7.91 2.10
CA ILE A 11 2.33 -7.40 3.20
C ILE A 11 2.77 -8.03 4.54
N SER A 12 3.14 -9.31 4.55
CA SER A 12 3.72 -9.97 5.74
C SER A 12 5.04 -9.32 6.17
N GLU A 13 5.89 -8.91 5.22
CA GLU A 13 7.12 -8.17 5.52
C GLU A 13 6.81 -6.75 6.04
N CYS A 14 5.84 -6.06 5.46
CA CYS A 14 5.34 -4.78 5.97
C CYS A 14 4.81 -4.91 7.41
N LEU A 15 4.13 -6.02 7.72
CA LEU A 15 3.63 -6.30 9.06
C LEU A 15 4.77 -6.46 10.08
N LYS A 16 5.83 -7.18 9.73
CA LYS A 16 7.05 -7.28 10.56
C LYS A 16 7.72 -5.93 10.78
N LEU A 17 7.63 -4.99 9.83
CA LEU A 17 8.10 -3.62 10.00
C LEU A 17 7.19 -2.85 10.97
N ALA A 18 5.87 -2.97 10.84
CA ALA A 18 4.90 -2.36 11.74
C ALA A 18 5.11 -2.76 13.21
N GLU A 19 5.46 -4.03 13.45
CA GLU A 19 5.79 -4.55 14.78
C GLU A 19 7.00 -3.87 15.44
N LYS A 20 7.87 -3.17 14.68
CA LYS A 20 8.98 -2.39 15.23
C LYS A 20 8.55 -1.07 15.83
N SER A 21 7.41 -0.52 15.41
CA SER A 21 6.84 0.69 16.00
C SER A 21 6.37 0.39 17.43
N PRO A 22 6.63 1.23 18.44
CA PRO A 22 6.15 0.97 19.80
C PRO A 22 4.61 1.12 19.87
N PRO A 23 3.91 0.28 20.67
CA PRO A 23 2.48 0.46 20.91
C PRO A 23 2.19 1.79 21.58
N ARG A 24 1.15 2.48 21.12
CA ARG A 24 0.70 3.80 21.63
C ARG A 24 -0.83 3.83 21.69
N PRO A 25 -1.45 4.67 22.54
CA PRO A 25 -2.90 4.73 22.69
C PRO A 25 -3.69 5.16 21.44
N THR A 26 -3.06 5.90 20.51
CA THR A 26 -3.77 6.55 19.40
C THR A 26 -3.05 6.47 18.06
N ASN A 27 -1.83 5.92 18.00
CA ASN A 27 -1.07 5.82 16.76
C ASN A 27 -1.19 4.41 16.19
N PHE A 28 -1.69 4.31 14.95
CA PHE A 28 -1.64 3.06 14.22
C PHE A 28 -0.20 2.66 13.92
N ARG A 29 0.13 1.39 14.17
CA ARG A 29 1.42 0.80 13.79
C ARG A 29 1.33 0.30 12.36
N VAL A 30 1.91 1.07 11.45
CA VAL A 30 1.95 0.76 10.01
C VAL A 30 3.39 0.48 9.58
N GLY A 31 3.57 -0.42 8.62
CA GLY A 31 4.84 -0.68 7.94
C GLY A 31 4.68 -0.56 6.42
N ALA A 32 5.76 -0.17 5.73
CA ALA A 32 5.78 0.10 4.31
C ALA A 32 7.09 -0.33 3.64
N ILE A 33 6.99 -0.74 2.37
CA ILE A 33 8.11 -1.12 1.50
C ILE A 33 7.95 -0.39 0.17
N LEU A 34 9.03 0.27 -0.26
CA LEU A 34 9.18 0.79 -1.62
C LEU A 34 10.01 -0.21 -2.44
N LEU A 35 9.49 -0.58 -3.60
CA LEU A 35 10.01 -1.64 -4.43
C LEU A 35 10.10 -1.21 -5.89
N SER A 36 11.15 -1.66 -6.58
CA SER A 36 11.24 -1.60 -8.04
C SER A 36 10.98 -2.99 -8.60
N ARG A 37 9.97 -3.09 -9.48
CA ARG A 37 9.52 -4.32 -10.12
C ARG A 37 9.76 -4.25 -11.61
N LYS A 38 10.18 -5.36 -12.21
CA LYS A 38 10.23 -5.48 -13.67
C LYS A 38 8.83 -5.41 -14.26
N ALA A 39 8.62 -4.49 -15.20
CA ALA A 39 7.43 -4.43 -16.02
C ALA A 39 7.25 -5.78 -16.72
N SER A 40 6.18 -6.46 -16.35
CA SER A 40 5.88 -7.83 -16.73
C SER A 40 4.45 -7.88 -17.22
N SER A 41 4.11 -8.89 -18.03
CA SER A 41 2.72 -9.08 -18.45
C SER A 41 1.79 -9.52 -17.31
N SER A 42 2.34 -9.91 -16.17
CA SER A 42 1.59 -10.21 -14.94
C SER A 42 2.21 -9.53 -13.73
N ASP A 43 1.36 -8.99 -12.86
CA ASP A 43 1.78 -8.41 -11.58
C ASP A 43 2.28 -9.45 -10.58
N ASP A 44 1.93 -10.72 -10.81
CA ASP A 44 2.37 -11.86 -10.00
C ASP A 44 3.85 -12.23 -10.20
N ALA A 45 4.50 -11.69 -11.22
CA ALA A 45 5.92 -11.94 -11.49
C ALA A 45 6.79 -11.13 -10.52
N THR A 46 7.11 -11.73 -9.37
CA THR A 46 7.82 -11.06 -8.26
C THR A 46 9.29 -11.49 -8.11
N GLN A 47 9.84 -12.24 -9.07
CA GLN A 47 11.19 -12.82 -9.02
C GLN A 47 12.31 -11.75 -9.09
N ASP A 48 12.10 -10.69 -9.88
CA ASP A 48 13.09 -9.62 -10.13
C ASP A 48 12.84 -8.37 -9.26
N ASP A 49 12.06 -8.51 -8.21
CA ASP A 49 11.70 -7.42 -7.33
C ASP A 49 12.91 -6.97 -6.49
N GLN A 50 13.14 -5.67 -6.46
CA GLN A 50 14.20 -5.06 -5.67
C GLN A 50 13.60 -4.11 -4.64
N ILE A 51 13.83 -4.38 -3.36
CA ILE A 51 13.46 -3.47 -2.29
C ILE A 51 14.42 -2.28 -2.34
N LEU A 52 13.86 -1.07 -2.48
CA LEU A 52 14.61 0.17 -2.51
C LEU A 52 14.74 0.80 -1.13
N SER A 53 13.64 0.76 -0.36
CA SER A 53 13.58 1.33 0.98
C SER A 53 12.45 0.68 1.77
N THR A 54 12.53 0.81 3.09
CA THR A 54 11.50 0.36 4.04
C THR A 54 11.22 1.48 5.03
N GLY A 55 10.04 1.43 5.63
CA GLY A 55 9.61 2.39 6.62
C GLY A 55 8.62 1.79 7.61
N TYR A 56 8.60 2.28 8.85
CA TYR A 56 7.50 2.02 9.77
C TYR A 56 7.12 3.27 10.56
N THR A 57 5.92 3.24 11.15
CA THR A 57 5.38 4.38 11.91
C THR A 57 6.31 4.77 13.04
N MET A 58 6.65 6.06 13.13
CA MET A 58 7.57 6.61 14.14
C MET A 58 8.98 5.99 14.12
N GLU A 59 9.43 5.44 12.99
CA GLU A 59 10.83 5.07 12.80
C GLU A 59 11.76 6.29 12.92
N LEU A 60 11.31 7.42 12.34
CA LEU A 60 11.99 8.71 12.43
C LEU A 60 11.29 9.62 13.43
N THR A 61 12.06 10.53 14.03
CA THR A 61 11.58 11.48 15.04
C THR A 61 10.33 12.24 14.59
N GLY A 62 9.37 12.39 15.50
CA GLY A 62 8.11 13.09 15.28
C GLY A 62 6.94 12.16 14.96
N ASN A 63 5.82 12.75 14.57
CA ASN A 63 4.62 12.00 14.19
C ASN A 63 4.70 11.58 12.71
N THR A 64 5.60 10.65 12.40
CA THR A 64 5.88 10.16 11.04
C THR A 64 5.10 8.89 10.75
N HIS A 65 4.52 8.81 9.55
CA HIS A 65 3.87 7.58 9.06
C HIS A 65 4.89 6.68 8.36
N ALA A 66 4.53 5.42 8.12
CA ALA A 66 5.42 4.43 7.52
C ALA A 66 5.91 4.82 6.12
N GLU A 67 5.01 5.33 5.27
CA GLU A 67 5.30 5.76 3.90
C GLU A 67 6.23 6.97 3.90
N GLN A 68 6.00 7.92 4.83
CA GLN A 68 6.89 9.05 5.04
C GLN A 68 8.30 8.58 5.45
N CYS A 69 8.40 7.63 6.39
CA CYS A 69 9.70 7.07 6.80
C CYS A 69 10.39 6.36 5.63
N CYS A 70 9.62 5.60 4.84
CA CYS A 70 10.12 4.90 3.66
C CYS A 70 10.77 5.86 2.64
N PHE A 71 10.09 6.96 2.32
CA PHE A 71 10.66 8.00 1.44
C PHE A 71 11.85 8.73 2.08
N SER A 72 11.75 9.07 3.36
CA SER A 72 12.81 9.78 4.09
C SER A 72 14.10 8.95 4.15
N ASN A 73 13.98 7.65 4.42
CA ASN A 73 15.10 6.72 4.44
C ASN A 73 15.76 6.60 3.06
N TYR A 74 14.97 6.52 1.99
CA TYR A 74 15.51 6.49 0.63
C TYR A 74 16.22 7.80 0.29
N ALA A 75 15.56 8.93 0.53
CA ALA A 75 16.12 10.27 0.29
C ALA A 75 17.45 10.48 1.03
N ALA A 76 17.54 10.02 2.29
CA ALA A 76 18.75 10.12 3.11
C ALA A 76 19.94 9.36 2.52
N VAL A 77 19.74 8.12 2.06
CA VAL A 77 20.81 7.33 1.38
C VAL A 77 21.30 8.04 0.12
N HIS A 78 20.43 8.79 -0.54
CA HIS A 78 20.74 9.55 -1.75
C HIS A 78 21.12 11.03 -1.48
N SER A 79 21.28 11.43 -0.22
CA SER A 79 21.69 12.78 0.19
C SER A 79 20.79 13.90 -0.36
N VAL A 80 19.48 13.65 -0.46
CA VAL A 80 18.47 14.67 -0.79
C VAL A 80 17.43 14.78 0.35
N PRO A 81 16.77 15.93 0.52
CA PRO A 81 15.63 16.01 1.43
C PRO A 81 14.45 15.18 0.91
N GLU A 82 13.55 14.75 1.80
CA GLU A 82 12.45 13.85 1.47
C GLU A 82 11.46 14.45 0.45
N ASP A 83 11.23 15.76 0.48
CA ASP A 83 10.39 16.47 -0.50
C ASP A 83 10.98 16.46 -1.92
N ARG A 84 12.27 16.15 -2.06
CA ARG A 84 12.99 15.95 -3.33
C ARG A 84 13.27 14.48 -3.64
N VAL A 85 12.66 13.53 -2.92
CA VAL A 85 12.88 12.09 -3.16
C VAL A 85 12.59 11.68 -4.61
N ALA A 86 11.61 12.34 -5.26
CA ALA A 86 11.28 12.11 -6.67
C ALA A 86 12.50 12.24 -7.59
N GLU A 87 13.46 13.10 -7.23
CA GLU A 87 14.66 13.39 -8.03
C GLU A 87 15.60 12.20 -8.15
N VAL A 88 15.63 11.36 -7.12
CA VAL A 88 16.59 10.26 -6.95
C VAL A 88 15.94 8.88 -7.10
N LEU A 89 14.61 8.81 -7.22
CA LEU A 89 13.92 7.56 -7.52
C LEU A 89 14.33 7.01 -8.90
N PRO A 90 14.47 5.66 -9.04
CA PRO A 90 14.81 5.06 -10.32
C PRO A 90 13.78 5.40 -11.39
N SER A 91 14.24 5.95 -12.51
CA SER A 91 13.38 6.44 -13.60
C SER A 91 13.94 6.19 -15.00
N SER A 92 15.18 5.71 -15.12
CA SER A 92 15.86 5.50 -16.40
C SER A 92 15.57 4.16 -17.06
N ASP A 93 15.06 3.18 -16.31
CA ASP A 93 14.75 1.84 -16.82
C ASP A 93 13.25 1.75 -17.18
N PRO A 94 12.89 1.78 -18.47
CA PRO A 94 11.50 1.73 -18.91
C PRO A 94 10.85 0.37 -18.65
N ASP A 95 11.65 -0.68 -18.45
CA ASP A 95 11.19 -2.02 -18.14
C ASP A 95 10.98 -2.21 -16.63
N ARG A 96 10.97 -1.14 -15.83
CA ARG A 96 10.68 -1.21 -14.41
C ARG A 96 9.67 -0.17 -13.95
N LYS A 97 8.93 -0.56 -12.93
CA LYS A 97 7.94 0.26 -12.25
C LYS A 97 8.21 0.32 -10.76
N LEU A 98 7.85 1.44 -10.14
CA LEU A 98 7.89 1.59 -8.69
C LEU A 98 6.55 1.18 -8.09
N VAL A 99 6.63 0.35 -7.06
CA VAL A 99 5.48 -0.23 -6.35
C VAL A 99 5.67 0.03 -4.86
N MET A 100 4.60 0.42 -4.18
CA MET A 100 4.60 0.54 -2.72
C MET A 100 3.70 -0.53 -2.10
N TYR A 101 4.18 -1.21 -1.07
CA TYR A 101 3.38 -2.04 -0.19
C TYR A 101 3.26 -1.35 1.15
N VAL A 102 2.08 -1.40 1.76
CA VAL A 102 1.82 -0.83 3.08
C VAL A 102 0.77 -1.67 3.82
N THR A 103 0.86 -1.80 5.14
CA THR A 103 -0.11 -2.65 5.87
C THR A 103 -1.53 -2.08 5.84
N MET A 104 -1.68 -0.76 5.91
CA MET A 104 -2.98 -0.06 5.87
C MET A 104 -3.03 0.90 4.68
N GLU A 105 -4.24 1.21 4.21
CA GLU A 105 -4.48 2.24 3.20
C GLU A 105 -3.70 3.54 3.51
N PRO A 106 -2.93 4.09 2.55
CA PRO A 106 -2.27 5.36 2.75
C PRO A 106 -3.27 6.48 2.97
N CYS A 107 -3.05 7.31 4.00
CA CYS A 107 -4.02 8.34 4.35
C CYS A 107 -4.13 9.44 3.28
N GLY A 108 -5.38 9.83 2.96
CA GLY A 108 -5.70 11.00 2.13
C GLY A 108 -5.74 12.32 2.90
N LYS A 109 -5.83 12.26 4.24
CA LYS A 109 -5.86 13.44 5.13
C LYS A 109 -5.09 13.15 6.42
N ARG A 110 -4.54 14.20 7.03
CA ARG A 110 -3.91 14.11 8.37
C ARG A 110 -4.44 15.19 9.30
N LEU A 111 -4.87 14.79 10.49
CA LEU A 111 -5.28 15.71 11.55
C LEU A 111 -4.11 16.53 12.10
N SER A 112 -2.88 16.01 11.98
CA SER A 112 -1.67 16.72 12.40
C SER A 112 -1.29 17.90 11.52
N GLY A 113 -1.94 18.08 10.35
CA GLY A 113 -1.59 19.10 9.35
C GLY A 113 -0.38 18.76 8.47
N ASN A 114 0.33 17.67 8.75
CA ASN A 114 1.39 17.17 7.88
C ASN A 114 0.83 16.70 6.53
N ALA A 115 1.67 16.70 5.49
CA ALA A 115 1.29 16.18 4.17
C ALA A 115 0.77 14.72 4.28
N PRO A 116 -0.42 14.42 3.69
CA PRO A 116 -0.96 13.06 3.61
C PRO A 116 -0.05 12.09 2.86
N CYS A 117 -0.12 10.80 3.21
CA CYS A 117 0.72 9.78 2.59
C CYS A 117 0.44 9.66 1.09
N VAL A 118 -0.83 9.72 0.66
CA VAL A 118 -1.17 9.69 -0.77
C VAL A 118 -0.58 10.88 -1.51
N GLN A 119 -0.58 12.08 -0.91
CA GLN A 119 0.06 13.24 -1.54
C GLN A 119 1.57 13.03 -1.75
N ARG A 120 2.26 12.38 -0.80
CA ARG A 120 3.68 12.02 -0.95
C ARG A 120 3.89 11.04 -2.10
N ILE A 121 3.04 10.03 -2.20
CA ILE A 121 3.06 9.05 -3.30
C ILE A 121 2.84 9.76 -4.64
N ILE A 122 1.86 10.65 -4.74
CA ILE A 122 1.58 11.44 -5.97
C ILE A 122 2.77 12.31 -6.35
N ASN A 123 3.40 12.97 -5.38
CA ASN A 123 4.54 13.85 -5.63
C ASN A 123 5.76 13.12 -6.22
N THR A 124 5.84 11.79 -6.09
CA THR A 124 6.89 11.01 -6.79
C THR A 124 6.79 11.08 -8.32
N ARG A 125 5.65 11.50 -8.86
CA ARG A 125 5.38 11.66 -10.30
C ARG A 125 5.61 13.10 -10.80
N SER A 126 6.16 13.99 -9.99
CA SER A 126 6.41 15.37 -10.41
C SER A 126 7.35 15.43 -11.62
N ASP A 127 7.26 16.53 -12.38
CA ASP A 127 8.21 16.86 -13.45
C ASP A 127 8.32 15.80 -14.56
N GLY A 128 7.20 15.13 -14.88
CA GLY A 128 7.12 14.12 -15.94
C GLY A 128 7.74 12.78 -15.58
N ARG A 129 8.08 12.56 -14.29
CA ARG A 129 8.62 11.29 -13.80
C ARG A 129 7.51 10.24 -13.67
N GLY A 130 7.86 8.98 -13.87
CA GLY A 130 6.92 7.86 -13.73
C GLY A 130 6.46 7.62 -12.28
N GLY A 131 7.31 7.95 -11.30
CA GLY A 131 7.02 7.81 -9.88
C GLY A 131 6.51 6.42 -9.48
N ILE A 132 5.76 6.37 -8.38
CA ILE A 132 5.03 5.16 -7.96
C ILE A 132 3.86 4.92 -8.90
N GLN A 133 3.79 3.70 -9.42
CA GLN A 133 2.79 3.28 -10.38
C GLN A 133 1.67 2.46 -9.76
N LYS A 134 1.97 1.69 -8.71
CA LYS A 134 1.00 0.84 -8.03
C LYS A 134 1.21 0.81 -6.51
N VAL A 135 0.12 0.79 -5.75
CA VAL A 135 0.11 0.67 -4.29
C VAL A 135 -0.69 -0.56 -3.86
N TYR A 136 -0.07 -1.46 -3.11
CA TYR A 136 -0.75 -2.59 -2.48
C TYR A 136 -0.91 -2.34 -0.99
N PHE A 137 -2.08 -2.64 -0.44
CA PHE A 137 -2.29 -2.55 0.99
C PHE A 137 -3.20 -3.63 1.56
N GLY A 138 -3.03 -3.99 2.83
CA GLY A 138 -3.71 -5.15 3.39
C GLY A 138 -5.10 -4.87 3.96
N VAL A 139 -5.32 -3.67 4.52
CA VAL A 139 -6.64 -3.24 5.00
C VAL A 139 -6.92 -1.79 4.61
N LYS A 140 -8.19 -1.46 4.39
CA LYS A 140 -8.69 -0.09 4.22
C LYS A 140 -8.71 0.60 5.59
N GLU A 141 -8.73 1.93 5.60
CA GLU A 141 -8.83 2.68 6.84
C GLU A 141 -10.15 2.31 7.58
N PRO A 142 -10.11 1.92 8.87
CA PRO A 142 -11.31 1.50 9.60
C PRO A 142 -12.42 2.56 9.56
N GLY A 143 -13.64 2.14 9.25
CA GLY A 143 -14.80 3.04 9.13
C GLY A 143 -14.92 3.78 7.79
N THR A 144 -14.05 3.50 6.82
CA THR A 144 -14.22 3.98 5.43
C THR A 144 -14.82 2.89 4.55
N PHE A 145 -16.07 3.08 4.11
CA PHE A 145 -16.57 2.38 2.93
C PHE A 145 -15.83 2.91 1.70
N VAL A 146 -15.73 2.12 0.62
CA VAL A 146 -14.95 2.50 -0.58
C VAL A 146 -15.36 3.87 -1.13
N GLU A 147 -16.66 4.20 -1.06
CA GLU A 147 -17.20 5.50 -1.47
C GLU A 147 -16.76 6.68 -0.59
N GLY A 148 -16.17 6.42 0.59
CA GLY A 148 -15.66 7.39 1.56
C GLY A 148 -14.14 7.38 1.75
N SER A 149 -13.40 6.48 1.10
CA SER A 149 -11.93 6.42 1.18
C SER A 149 -11.29 7.58 0.39
N GLU A 150 -10.86 8.62 1.11
CA GLU A 150 -10.18 9.77 0.52
C GLU A 150 -8.84 9.35 -0.11
N GLY A 151 -8.14 8.40 0.51
CA GLY A 151 -6.86 7.90 0.02
C GLY A 151 -6.97 7.24 -1.36
N CYS A 152 -7.90 6.28 -1.51
CA CYS A 152 -8.11 5.60 -2.80
C CYS A 152 -8.59 6.57 -3.88
N LYS A 153 -9.49 7.51 -3.56
CA LYS A 153 -9.95 8.54 -4.52
C LYS A 153 -8.80 9.40 -5.04
N MET A 154 -7.88 9.80 -4.16
CA MET A 154 -6.71 10.57 -4.56
C MET A 154 -5.75 9.75 -5.44
N LEU A 155 -5.56 8.46 -5.15
CA LEU A 155 -4.76 7.55 -5.99
C LEU A 155 -5.38 7.39 -7.39
N ASP A 156 -6.70 7.13 -7.45
CA ASP A 156 -7.45 7.01 -8.71
C ASP A 156 -7.35 8.29 -9.55
N ALA A 157 -7.57 9.46 -8.93
CA ALA A 157 -7.48 10.76 -9.60
C ALA A 157 -6.07 11.05 -10.15
N ALA A 158 -5.03 10.52 -9.50
CA ALA A 158 -3.65 10.63 -9.95
C ALA A 158 -3.22 9.54 -10.95
N GLY A 159 -4.12 8.61 -11.30
CA GLY A 159 -3.81 7.46 -12.16
C GLY A 159 -2.79 6.50 -11.54
N ILE A 160 -2.78 6.37 -10.21
CA ILE A 160 -1.98 5.39 -9.48
C ILE A 160 -2.88 4.18 -9.20
N GLU A 161 -2.50 3.02 -9.72
CA GLU A 161 -3.23 1.79 -9.47
C GLU A 161 -3.12 1.41 -7.99
N TRP A 162 -4.16 0.80 -7.44
CA TRP A 162 -4.11 0.26 -6.09
C TRP A 162 -4.87 -1.06 -5.97
N GLU A 163 -4.46 -1.88 -5.00
CA GLU A 163 -5.06 -3.21 -4.79
C GLU A 163 -5.01 -3.59 -3.31
N VAL A 164 -6.13 -4.12 -2.79
CA VAL A 164 -6.21 -4.66 -1.45
C VAL A 164 -5.77 -6.13 -1.45
N VAL A 165 -4.72 -6.44 -0.70
CA VAL A 165 -4.19 -7.81 -0.55
C VAL A 165 -4.86 -8.48 0.64
N ARG A 166 -5.70 -9.47 0.36
CA ARG A 166 -6.51 -10.19 1.35
C ARG A 166 -5.73 -11.28 2.08
N GLY A 167 -6.24 -11.70 3.25
CA GLY A 167 -5.77 -12.87 4.00
C GLY A 167 -4.85 -12.58 5.18
N LEU A 168 -4.67 -11.31 5.56
CA LEU A 168 -3.89 -10.87 6.73
C LEU A 168 -4.62 -9.77 7.53
N GLU A 169 -5.92 -9.58 7.29
CA GLU A 169 -6.68 -8.44 7.80
C GLU A 169 -6.68 -8.39 9.33
N LYS A 170 -6.91 -9.55 9.97
CA LYS A 170 -6.94 -9.65 11.43
C LYS A 170 -5.58 -9.34 12.03
N GLU A 171 -4.52 -9.91 11.47
CA GLU A 171 -3.15 -9.73 11.91
C GLU A 171 -2.72 -8.27 11.77
N ILE A 172 -3.03 -7.65 10.63
CA ILE A 172 -2.74 -6.24 10.37
C ILE A 172 -3.46 -5.34 11.36
N LEU A 173 -4.77 -5.51 11.54
CA LEU A 173 -5.55 -4.69 12.46
C LEU A 173 -5.06 -4.86 13.90
N SER A 174 -4.78 -6.11 14.32
CA SER A 174 -4.28 -6.40 15.66
C SER A 174 -2.94 -5.72 15.94
N VAL A 175 -2.01 -5.72 14.97
CA VAL A 175 -0.74 -5.02 15.10
C VAL A 175 -0.95 -3.51 15.05
N ALA A 176 -1.77 -3.02 14.11
CA ALA A 176 -2.01 -1.60 13.91
C ALA A 176 -2.56 -0.93 15.17
N THR A 177 -3.54 -1.54 15.83
CA THR A 177 -4.20 -0.98 17.02
C THR A 177 -3.55 -1.40 18.33
N ALA A 178 -2.39 -2.07 18.30
CA ALA A 178 -1.74 -2.54 19.52
C ALA A 178 -1.36 -1.34 20.42
N GLY A 179 -1.99 -1.28 21.60
CA GLY A 179 -1.83 -0.19 22.56
C GLY A 179 -3.00 0.79 22.61
N HIS A 180 -3.95 0.73 21.67
CA HIS A 180 -5.20 1.50 21.72
C HIS A 180 -6.06 1.05 22.90
N GLU A 181 -6.77 1.98 23.53
CA GLU A 181 -7.61 1.69 24.71
C GLU A 181 -8.75 0.69 24.38
N ASN A 182 -9.27 0.73 23.15
CA ASN A 182 -10.38 -0.11 22.68
C ASN A 182 -9.98 -1.04 21.52
N SER A 183 -8.73 -1.54 21.53
CA SER A 183 -8.16 -2.28 20.39
C SER A 183 -9.01 -3.48 19.94
N GLU A 184 -9.59 -4.24 20.87
CA GLU A 184 -10.42 -5.41 20.53
C GLU A 184 -11.71 -5.00 19.80
N GLU A 185 -12.33 -3.89 20.21
CA GLU A 185 -13.55 -3.37 19.59
C GLU A 185 -13.26 -2.79 18.21
N GLU A 186 -12.16 -2.07 18.05
CA GLU A 186 -11.70 -1.55 16.75
C GLU A 186 -11.43 -2.67 15.75
N VAL A 187 -10.68 -3.71 16.18
CA VAL A 187 -10.40 -4.88 15.33
C VAL A 187 -11.71 -5.58 14.96
N LYS A 188 -12.61 -5.79 15.92
CA LYS A 188 -13.89 -6.46 15.66
C LYS A 188 -14.77 -5.64 14.70
N ALA A 189 -14.84 -4.32 14.87
CA ALA A 189 -15.60 -3.42 14.02
C ALA A 189 -15.05 -3.43 12.59
N ALA A 190 -13.73 -3.24 12.43
CA ALA A 190 -13.09 -3.28 11.12
C ALA A 190 -13.23 -4.64 10.44
N LEU A 191 -13.13 -5.75 11.20
CA LEU A 191 -13.37 -7.09 10.65
C LEU A 191 -14.84 -7.37 10.32
N ALA A 192 -15.81 -6.67 10.90
CA ALA A 192 -17.21 -6.83 10.51
C ALA A 192 -17.45 -6.38 9.05
N ASP A 193 -16.74 -5.34 8.61
CA ASP A 193 -16.73 -4.87 7.22
C ASP A 193 -16.11 -5.92 6.27
N TYR A 194 -15.24 -6.79 6.79
CA TYR A 194 -14.62 -7.89 6.03
C TYR A 194 -15.35 -9.23 6.17
N GLY A 195 -16.07 -9.45 7.27
CA GLY A 195 -16.58 -10.74 7.75
C GLY A 195 -18.04 -11.02 7.41
N THR A 196 -18.77 -10.08 6.80
CA THR A 196 -20.11 -10.34 6.24
C THR A 196 -20.07 -10.77 4.77
N ASN A 197 -18.89 -10.81 4.14
CA ASN A 197 -18.79 -11.04 2.70
C ASN A 197 -17.60 -11.92 2.32
N VAL A 198 -17.76 -13.23 2.57
CA VAL A 198 -16.90 -14.25 1.94
C VAL A 198 -17.14 -14.27 0.41
N ASP A 199 -18.23 -13.66 -0.09
CA ASP A 199 -18.56 -13.59 -1.52
C ASP A 199 -18.68 -12.17 -2.12
N ASP A 200 -18.94 -11.08 -1.37
CA ASP A 200 -19.03 -9.75 -2.01
C ASP A 200 -17.67 -9.03 -2.07
N ILE A 201 -16.96 -9.28 -3.16
CA ILE A 201 -16.52 -8.11 -3.93
C ILE A 201 -17.81 -7.61 -4.59
N SER A 202 -18.19 -6.33 -4.42
CA SER A 202 -19.33 -5.83 -5.19
C SER A 202 -19.07 -6.16 -6.67
N PRO A 203 -20.07 -6.62 -7.44
CA PRO A 203 -19.88 -6.90 -8.86
C PRO A 203 -19.20 -5.74 -9.58
N GLU A 204 -19.40 -4.50 -9.10
CA GLU A 204 -18.76 -3.29 -9.59
C GLU A 204 -17.27 -3.15 -9.21
N GLU A 205 -16.84 -3.48 -8.00
CA GLU A 205 -15.42 -3.45 -7.63
C GLU A 205 -14.66 -4.57 -8.35
N ARG A 206 -15.29 -5.75 -8.49
CA ARG A 206 -14.74 -6.85 -9.30
C ARG A 206 -14.68 -6.47 -10.76
N GLN A 207 -15.76 -5.90 -11.32
CA GLN A 207 -15.77 -5.41 -12.70
C GLN A 207 -14.79 -4.27 -12.91
N ARG A 208 -14.61 -3.32 -11.99
CA ARG A 208 -13.61 -2.25 -12.12
C ARG A 208 -12.19 -2.82 -12.13
N GLN A 209 -11.90 -3.77 -11.24
CA GLN A 209 -10.62 -4.49 -11.20
C GLN A 209 -10.42 -5.43 -12.41
N GLU A 210 -11.50 -5.87 -13.06
CA GLU A 210 -11.48 -6.73 -14.26
C GLU A 210 -11.51 -5.95 -15.60
N GLN A 211 -12.10 -4.74 -15.62
CA GLN A 211 -12.24 -3.84 -16.76
C GLN A 211 -11.08 -2.84 -16.90
N GLN A 212 -10.29 -2.63 -15.84
CA GLN A 212 -8.94 -2.07 -16.01
C GLN A 212 -8.16 -3.00 -16.96
N PRO A 213 -7.43 -2.47 -17.95
CA PRO A 213 -6.92 -3.25 -19.08
C PRO A 213 -6.00 -4.38 -18.61
N ARG A 214 -6.56 -5.59 -18.50
CA ARG A 214 -5.80 -6.81 -18.27
C ARG A 214 -4.98 -7.12 -19.51
N ASN A 215 -3.71 -7.47 -19.28
CA ASN A 215 -2.75 -7.82 -20.31
C ASN A 215 -3.32 -8.86 -21.30
N PRO A 216 -3.13 -8.70 -22.62
CA PRO A 216 -3.73 -9.55 -23.66
C PRO A 216 -3.53 -11.07 -23.51
N LYS A 217 -2.56 -11.53 -22.71
CA LYS A 217 -2.23 -12.95 -22.55
C LYS A 217 -3.24 -13.76 -21.72
N LYS A 218 -4.15 -13.12 -20.96
CA LYS A 218 -5.19 -13.85 -20.21
C LYS A 218 -6.22 -14.52 -21.13
N ARG A 219 -6.36 -14.05 -22.39
CA ARG A 219 -7.23 -14.67 -23.42
C ARG A 219 -6.81 -16.10 -23.83
N MET A 220 -5.56 -16.51 -23.60
CA MET A 220 -5.08 -17.80 -24.13
C MET A 220 -5.28 -18.98 -23.18
N MET A 221 -5.62 -18.77 -21.90
CA MET A 221 -5.89 -19.86 -20.95
C MET A 221 -7.38 -20.16 -20.71
N GLU A 222 -8.30 -19.29 -21.14
CA GLU A 222 -9.75 -19.50 -20.97
C GLU A 222 -10.40 -20.19 -22.20
N GLY A 223 -9.61 -20.52 -23.24
CA GLY A 223 -10.07 -21.16 -24.48
C GLY A 223 -9.73 -22.64 -24.62
N LEU A 224 -9.22 -23.29 -23.58
CA LEU A 224 -8.94 -24.73 -23.56
C LEU A 224 -9.65 -25.37 -22.36
N ILE A 225 -10.97 -25.47 -22.47
CA ILE A 225 -11.79 -26.47 -21.79
C ILE A 225 -12.47 -27.29 -22.87
#